data_AF-A0A351YFV5-F1
#
_entry.id   AF-A0A351YFV5-F1
#
_cell.length_a   1.000
_cell.length_b   1.000
_cell.length_c   1.000
_cell.angle_alpha   90.00
_cell.angle_beta   90.00
_cell.angle_gamma   90.00
#
_symmetry.space_group_name_H-M   'P 1'
#
loop_
_entity.id
_entity.type
_entity.pdbx_description
1 polymer ?
#
loop_
_entity_poly.entity_id
_entity_poly.type
_entity_poly.pdbx_seq_one_letter_code
_entity_poly.pdbx_strand_id
1 'polypeptide(L)' 'FGKYVFNREKMFKYLPSKVFDRLVDAMDNGAALDREVADQVAAGMKRWAMEMGATHYTHWF' A
#
# COMPACT_ATOMS: atom_id res chain seq x y z
N PHE A 1 5.72 -8.71 -16.51
CA PHE A 1 6.66 -8.08 -15.55
C PHE A 1 5.87 -7.32 -14.48
N GLY A 2 6.30 -7.23 -13.22
CA GLY A 2 5.59 -6.47 -12.15
C GLY A 2 4.20 -7.01 -11.71
N LYS A 3 3.85 -8.24 -12.08
CA LYS A 3 2.51 -8.82 -11.84
C LYS A 3 2.16 -8.92 -10.35
N TYR A 4 3.12 -9.32 -9.52
CA TYR A 4 2.97 -9.52 -8.07
C TYR A 4 3.64 -8.43 -7.23
N VAL A 5 3.65 -7.19 -7.73
CA VAL A 5 4.19 -6.04 -6.99
C VAL A 5 3.08 -5.03 -6.74
N PHE A 6 2.93 -4.56 -5.51
CA PHE A 6 1.94 -3.53 -5.16
C PHE A 6 2.43 -2.15 -5.63
N ASN A 7 2.35 -1.91 -6.94
CA ASN A 7 2.80 -0.66 -7.58
C ASN A 7 1.83 0.50 -7.35
N ARG A 8 2.25 1.73 -7.68
CA ARG A 8 1.43 2.95 -7.62
C ARG A 8 0.07 2.82 -8.32
N GLU A 9 0.01 2.16 -9.48
CA GLU A 9 -1.27 1.90 -10.19
C GLU A 9 -2.24 1.05 -9.37
N LYS A 10 -1.73 0.05 -8.64
CA LYS A 10 -2.54 -0.81 -7.77
C LYS A 10 -2.90 -0.06 -6.50
N MET A 11 -1.95 0.66 -5.91
CA MET A 11 -2.22 1.56 -4.79
C MET A 11 -3.39 2.49 -5.10
N PHE A 12 -3.40 3.13 -6.27
CA PHE A 12 -4.51 4.00 -6.70
C PHE A 12 -5.86 3.27 -6.81
N LYS A 13 -5.87 2.00 -7.23
CA LYS A 13 -7.08 1.18 -7.35
C LYS A 13 -7.62 0.69 -5.99
N TYR A 14 -6.71 0.36 -5.05
CA TYR A 14 -7.06 -0.28 -3.78
C TYR A 14 -7.07 0.68 -2.57
N LEU A 15 -6.54 1.90 -2.72
CA LEU A 15 -6.47 2.91 -1.67
C LEU A 15 -7.31 4.14 -2.01
N PRO A 16 -7.87 4.83 -1.01
CA PRO A 16 -8.48 6.14 -1.21
C PRO A 16 -7.46 7.17 -1.72
N SER A 17 -7.89 8.10 -2.58
CA SER A 17 -7.01 9.16 -3.13
C SER A 17 -6.22 9.88 -2.04
N LYS A 18 -6.87 10.26 -0.94
CA LYS A 18 -6.24 10.96 0.19
C LYS A 18 -5.10 10.15 0.84
N VAL A 19 -5.25 8.82 0.92
CA VAL A 19 -4.24 7.91 1.48
C VAL A 19 -3.10 7.71 0.50
N PHE A 20 -3.42 7.56 -0.79
CA PHE A 20 -2.43 7.48 -1.85
C PHE A 20 -1.55 8.72 -1.90
N ASP A 21 -2.14 9.91 -1.88
CA ASP A 21 -1.40 11.18 -1.92
C ASP A 21 -0.47 11.32 -0.72
N ARG A 22 -0.95 10.97 0.49
CA ARG A 22 -0.14 10.96 1.72
C ARG A 22 0.99 9.94 1.68
N LEU A 23 0.75 8.76 1.12
CA LEU A 23 1.78 7.73 0.98
C LEU A 23 2.86 8.17 -0.02
N VAL A 24 2.47 8.77 -1.14
CA VAL A 24 3.41 9.32 -2.14
C VAL A 24 4.22 10.46 -1.54
N ASP A 25 3.57 11.37 -0.80
CA ASP A 25 4.24 12.46 -0.08
C ASP A 25 5.26 11.95 0.95
N ALA A 26 4.90 10.90 1.71
CA ALA A 26 5.82 10.26 2.64
C ALA A 26 7.02 9.60 1.93
N MET A 27 6.81 9.02 0.73
CA MET A 27 7.87 8.40 -0.07
C MET A 27 8.80 9.42 -0.74
N ASP A 28 8.23 10.48 -1.32
CA ASP A 28 8.97 11.42 -2.16
C ASP A 28 9.55 12.59 -1.32
N ASN A 29 8.83 13.06 -0.30
CA ASN A 29 9.22 14.20 0.56
C ASN A 29 9.70 13.79 1.95
N GLY A 30 9.67 12.49 2.31
CA GLY A 30 10.07 12.00 3.64
C GLY A 30 9.13 12.44 4.76
N ALA A 31 7.87 12.77 4.42
CA ALA A 31 6.87 13.17 5.39
C ALA A 31 6.53 12.03 6.37
N ALA A 32 6.13 12.40 7.59
CA ALA A 32 5.70 11.42 8.59
C ALA A 32 4.43 10.70 8.13
N LEU A 33 4.44 9.37 8.18
CA LEU A 33 3.27 8.56 7.88
C LEU A 33 2.38 8.46 9.12
N ASP A 34 1.18 9.03 9.05
CA ASP A 34 0.20 8.91 10.12
C ASP A 34 -0.20 7.45 10.32
N ARG A 35 -0.40 7.03 11.58
CA ARG A 35 -0.81 5.66 11.90
C ARG A 35 -2.13 5.27 11.23
N GLU A 36 -3.06 6.22 11.15
CA GLU A 36 -4.34 6.01 10.45
C GLU A 36 -4.15 5.76 8.95
N VAL A 37 -3.22 6.48 8.31
CA VAL A 37 -2.84 6.26 6.90
C VAL A 37 -2.18 4.89 6.75
N ALA A 38 -1.29 4.52 7.68
CA ALA A 38 -0.64 3.20 7.69
C ALA A 38 -1.65 2.05 7.78
N ASP A 39 -2.65 2.15 8.65
CA ASP A 39 -3.69 1.14 8.81
C ASP A 39 -4.53 0.99 7.53
N GLN A 40 -4.84 2.11 6.86
CA GLN A 40 -5.58 2.08 5.58
C GLN A 40 -4.73 1.49 4.45
N VAL A 41 -3.43 1.81 4.38
CA VAL A 41 -2.50 1.20 3.43
C VAL A 41 -2.40 -0.31 3.67
N ALA A 42 -2.25 -0.74 4.92
CA ALA A 42 -2.18 -2.15 5.29
C ALA A 42 -3.46 -2.91 4.89
N ALA A 43 -4.64 -2.31 5.09
CA ALA A 43 -5.91 -2.91 4.68
C ALA A 43 -6.01 -3.07 3.15
N GLY A 44 -5.60 -2.05 2.38
CA GLY A 44 -5.57 -2.10 0.93
C GLY A 44 -4.56 -3.12 0.38
N MET A 45 -3.35 -3.15 0.96
CA MET A 45 -2.32 -4.14 0.64
C MET A 45 -2.79 -5.56 0.92
N LYS A 46 -3.42 -5.80 2.07
CA LYS A 46 -3.97 -7.10 2.44
C LYS A 46 -5.03 -7.55 1.43
N ARG A 47 -5.96 -6.67 1.06
CA ARG A 47 -7.01 -7.00 0.07
C ARG A 47 -6.43 -7.41 -1.27
N TRP A 48 -5.46 -6.63 -1.76
CA TRP A 48 -4.76 -6.95 -3.00
C TRP A 48 -4.00 -8.29 -2.92
N ALA A 49 -3.30 -8.53 -1.81
CA ALA A 49 -2.55 -9.76 -1.61
C ALA A 49 -3.47 -10.99 -1.54
N MET A 50 -4.63 -10.87 -0.86
CA MET A 50 -5.64 -11.94 -0.80
C MET A 50 -6.22 -12.26 -2.19
N GLU A 51 -6.47 -11.26 -3.03
CA GLU A 51 -6.91 -11.47 -4.43
C GLU A 51 -5.84 -12.21 -5.27
N MET A 52 -4.57 -12.11 -4.89
CA MET A 52 -3.46 -12.86 -5.50
C MET A 52 -3.24 -14.24 -4.85
N GLY A 53 -4.06 -14.64 -3.87
CA GLY A 53 -3.97 -15.91 -3.16
C GLY A 53 -2.96 -15.93 -2.01
N ALA A 54 -2.47 -14.78 -1.55
CA ALA A 54 -1.56 -14.72 -0.41
C ALA A 54 -2.30 -15.02 0.90
N THR A 55 -1.70 -15.90 1.72
CA THR A 55 -2.25 -16.34 3.02
C THR A 55 -1.41 -15.88 4.21
N HIS A 56 -0.16 -15.49 3.96
CA HIS A 56 0.79 -15.08 4.98
C HIS A 56 1.45 -13.76 4.54
N TYR A 57 1.88 -12.98 5.53
CA TYR A 57 2.76 -11.84 5.32
C TYR A 57 4.01 -12.02 6.17
N THR A 58 5.09 -11.38 5.76
CA THR A 58 6.35 -11.36 6.52
C THR A 58 6.98 -9.99 6.37
N HIS A 59 7.76 -9.57 7.37
CA HIS A 59 8.63 -8.41 7.24
C HIS A 59 9.89 -8.85 6.50
N TRP A 60 9.95 -8.52 5.22
CA TRP A 60 11.15 -8.71 4.42
C TRP A 60 12.07 -7.49 4.60
N PHE A 61 13.31 -7.74 4.96
CA PHE A 61 14.35 -6.74 5.21
C PHE A 61 15.59 -7.07 4.40
#